data_AF-A0A2J6IYC3-F1
#
_entry.id   AF-A0A2J6IYC3-F1
#
_cell.length_a   1.000
_cell.length_b   1.000
_cell.length_c   1.000
_cell.angle_alpha   90.00
_cell.angle_beta   90.00
_cell.angle_gamma   90.00
#
_symmetry.space_group_name_H-M   'P 1'
#
loop_
_entity.id
_entity.type
_entity.pdbx_description
1 polymer ?
#
loop_
_entity_poly.entity_id
_entity_poly.type
_entity_poly.pdbx_seq_one_letter_code
_entity_poly.pdbx_strand_id
1 'polypeptide(L)'
;MSDLTPKQIANLKQLLLERQAELEDLISNAEAGSRPVSLDQPIGRVSRVDALQQQSMSQASQRAAEKGLQQIAAALQRIASGDYG
;
A
#
# COMPACT_ATOMS: atom_id res chain seq x y z
N MET A 1 17.24 -7.29 25.45
CA MET A 1 16.64 -6.98 24.14
C MET A 1 17.77 -7.07 23.14
N SER A 2 17.61 -7.82 22.06
CA SER A 2 18.72 -8.09 21.14
C SER A 2 19.05 -6.80 20.40
N ASP A 3 20.11 -6.11 20.82
CA ASP A 3 20.54 -4.87 20.19
C ASP A 3 20.85 -5.14 18.71
N LEU A 4 19.97 -4.65 17.83
CA LEU A 4 20.19 -4.73 16.39
C LEU A 4 21.49 -3.99 16.07
N THR A 5 22.40 -4.65 15.36
CA THR A 5 23.64 -3.99 14.93
C THR A 5 23.32 -2.85 13.95
N PRO A 6 24.15 -1.80 13.88
CA PRO A 6 23.95 -0.72 12.91
C PRO A 6 23.82 -1.20 11.46
N LYS A 7 24.52 -2.30 11.11
CA LYS A 7 24.41 -2.95 9.80
C LYS A 7 23.04 -3.60 9.57
N GLN A 8 22.46 -4.24 10.60
CA GLN A 8 21.11 -4.80 10.52
C GLN A 8 20.06 -3.69 10.40
N ILE A 9 20.22 -2.59 11.16
CA ILE A 9 19.32 -1.43 11.06
C ILE A 9 19.39 -0.82 9.65
N ALA A 10 20.59 -0.68 9.06
CA ALA A 10 20.75 -0.19 7.70
C ALA A 10 20.07 -1.10 6.66
N ASN A 11 20.22 -2.42 6.79
CA ASN A 11 19.54 -3.38 5.90
C ASN A 11 18.01 -3.31 6.04
N LEU A 12 17.50 -3.20 7.27
CA LEU A 12 16.07 -3.08 7.53
C LEU A 12 15.52 -1.75 6.98
N LYS A 13 16.27 -0.66 7.12
CA LYS A 13 15.93 0.64 6.52
C LYS A 13 15.82 0.53 5.00
N GLN A 14 16.77 -0.13 4.35
CA GLN A 14 16.73 -0.30 2.90
C GLN A 14 15.49 -1.11 2.48
N LEU A 15 15.21 -2.22 3.17
CA LEU A 15 14.03 -3.04 2.90
C LEU A 15 12.73 -2.24 3.10
N LEU A 16 12.64 -1.40 4.14
CA LEU A 16 11.49 -0.54 4.38
C LEU A 16 11.29 0.48 3.25
N LEU A 17 12.37 1.08 2.73
CA LEU A 17 12.31 2.01 1.61
C LEU A 17 11.87 1.33 0.30
N GLU A 18 12.39 0.12 0.03
CA GLU A 18 11.97 -0.68 -1.13
C GLU A 18 10.47 -1.00 -1.03
N ARG A 19 9.99 -1.44 0.13
CA ARG A 19 8.55 -1.70 0.35
C ARG A 19 7.69 -0.44 0.30
N GLN A 20 8.21 0.70 0.73
CA GLN A 20 7.53 1.98 0.61
C GLN A 20 7.28 2.31 -0.87
N ALA A 21 8.33 2.25 -1.70
CA ALA A 21 8.23 2.52 -3.13
C ALA A 21 7.26 1.57 -3.84
N GLU A 22 7.31 0.27 -3.53
CA GLU A 22 6.37 -0.72 -4.09
C GLU A 22 4.90 -0.39 -3.76
N LEU A 23 4.61 0.04 -2.54
CA LEU A 23 3.26 0.39 -2.12
C LEU A 23 2.79 1.72 -2.73
N GLU A 24 3.67 2.71 -2.83
CA GLU A 24 3.40 3.98 -3.51
C GLU A 24 3.10 3.77 -5.00
N ASP A 25 3.86 2.89 -5.67
CA ASP A 25 3.61 2.48 -7.05
C ASP A 25 2.27 1.72 -7.17
N LEU A 26 1.95 0.82 -6.24
CA LEU A 26 0.68 0.09 -6.26
C LEU A 26 -0.51 1.04 -6.13
N ILE A 27 -0.46 2.02 -5.23
CA ILE A 27 -1.50 3.03 -5.05
C ILE A 27 -1.61 3.90 -6.32
N SER A 28 -0.49 4.40 -6.83
CA SER A 28 -0.47 5.24 -8.04
C SER A 28 -1.03 4.52 -9.26
N ASN A 29 -0.67 3.25 -9.44
CA ASN A 29 -1.19 2.43 -10.53
C ASN A 29 -2.67 2.07 -10.35
N ALA A 30 -3.12 1.85 -9.11
CA ALA A 30 -4.53 1.64 -8.81
C ALA A 30 -5.35 2.91 -9.13
N GLU A 31 -4.87 4.10 -8.80
CA GLU A 31 -5.54 5.36 -9.15
C GLU A 31 -5.58 5.60 -10.67
N ALA A 32 -4.51 5.25 -11.38
CA ALA A 32 -4.47 5.35 -12.84
C ALA A 32 -5.41 4.36 -13.55
N GLY A 33 -5.52 3.12 -13.03
CA GLY A 33 -6.39 2.06 -13.55
C GLY A 33 -7.85 2.14 -13.09
N SER A 34 -8.13 2.84 -12.00
CA SER A 34 -9.48 3.05 -11.44
C SER A 34 -10.25 4.17 -12.13
N ARG A 35 -9.74 4.72 -13.26
CA ARG A 35 -10.57 5.54 -14.15
C ARG A 35 -11.78 4.68 -14.54
N PRO A 36 -13.00 5.09 -14.16
CA PRO A 36 -14.17 4.23 -14.30
C PRO A 36 -14.33 3.90 -15.78
N VAL A 37 -14.34 2.60 -16.08
CA VAL A 37 -14.67 2.09 -17.40
C VAL A 37 -16.04 2.68 -17.75
N SER A 38 -16.07 3.52 -18.79
CA SER A 38 -17.25 4.32 -19.13
C SER A 38 -18.49 3.41 -19.22
N LEU A 39 -19.47 3.66 -18.35
CA LEU A 39 -20.70 2.90 -18.14
C LEU A 39 -21.72 3.02 -19.30
N ASP A 40 -21.25 3.33 -20.52
CA ASP A 40 -22.11 3.57 -21.69
C ASP A 40 -22.57 2.27 -22.40
N GLN A 41 -22.16 1.11 -21.87
CA GLN A 41 -22.71 -0.19 -22.27
C GLN A 41 -23.69 -0.70 -21.21
N PRO A 42 -24.90 -1.16 -21.61
CA PRO A 42 -25.91 -1.63 -20.66
C PRO A 42 -25.43 -2.91 -19.97
N ILE A 43 -24.79 -2.75 -18.82
CA ILE A 43 -24.38 -3.88 -17.99
C ILE A 43 -25.63 -4.42 -17.27
N GLY A 44 -25.93 -5.70 -17.46
CA GLY A 44 -27.09 -6.37 -16.86
C GLY A 44 -27.06 -6.32 -15.32
N ARG A 45 -28.19 -6.63 -14.65
CA ARG A 45 -28.32 -6.58 -13.17
C ARG A 45 -27.23 -7.37 -12.43
N VAL A 46 -26.80 -8.51 -12.96
CA VAL A 46 -25.71 -9.33 -12.42
C VAL A 46 -24.38 -8.56 -12.47
N SER A 47 -24.10 -7.94 -13.61
CA SER A 47 -22.86 -7.22 -13.85
C SER A 47 -22.69 -5.95 -13.01
N ARG A 48 -23.79 -5.36 -12.50
CA ARG A 48 -23.73 -4.25 -11.55
C ARG A 48 -23.27 -4.69 -10.15
N VAL A 49 -23.68 -5.88 -9.70
CA VAL A 49 -23.23 -6.44 -8.41
C VAL A 49 -21.75 -6.78 -8.49
N ASP A 50 -21.31 -7.38 -9.61
CA ASP A 50 -19.90 -7.69 -9.85
C ASP A 50 -19.04 -6.42 -9.89
N ALA A 51 -19.52 -5.36 -10.56
CA ALA A 51 -18.83 -4.07 -10.60
C ALA A 51 -18.68 -3.42 -9.21
N LEU A 52 -19.73 -3.47 -8.37
CA LEU A 52 -19.68 -2.94 -7.00
C LEU A 52 -18.76 -3.77 -6.09
N GLN A 53 -18.74 -5.09 -6.26
CA GLN A 53 -17.83 -5.99 -5.55
C GLN A 53 -16.37 -5.68 -5.91
N GLN A 54 -16.06 -5.54 -7.20
CA GLN A 54 -14.73 -5.18 -7.70
C GLN A 54 -14.29 -3.81 -7.17
N GLN A 55 -15.17 -2.81 -7.19
CA GLN A 55 -14.89 -1.48 -6.63
C GLN A 55 -14.60 -1.55 -5.13
N SER A 56 -15.40 -2.31 -4.38
CA SER A 56 -15.23 -2.46 -2.93
C SER A 56 -13.92 -3.17 -2.58
N MET A 57 -13.53 -4.19 -3.36
CA MET A 57 -12.24 -4.88 -3.20
C MET A 57 -11.06 -3.96 -3.52
N SER A 58 -11.13 -3.21 -4.62
CA SER A 58 -10.10 -2.22 -4.99
C SER A 58 -9.89 -1.18 -3.89
N GLN A 59 -10.98 -0.62 -3.33
CA GLN A 59 -10.91 0.31 -2.19
C GLN A 59 -10.34 -0.32 -0.92
N ALA A 60 -10.64 -1.59 -0.65
CA ALA A 60 -10.07 -2.30 0.50
C ALA A 60 -8.56 -2.49 0.35
N SER A 61 -8.09 -2.86 -0.84
CA SER A 61 -6.66 -2.98 -1.16
C SER A 61 -5.93 -1.65 -1.03
N GLN A 62 -6.53 -0.55 -1.50
CA GLN A 62 -5.96 0.80 -1.36
C GLN A 62 -5.80 1.18 0.12
N ARG A 63 -6.86 1.01 0.93
CA ARG A 63 -6.80 1.29 2.38
C ARG A 63 -5.75 0.45 3.10
N ALA A 64 -5.56 -0.82 2.70
CA ALA A 64 -4.54 -1.68 3.27
C ALA A 64 -3.12 -1.19 2.91
N ALA A 65 -2.90 -0.76 1.66
CA ALA A 65 -1.63 -0.20 1.21
C ALA A 65 -1.29 1.11 1.94
N GLU A 66 -2.25 2.03 2.10
CA GLU A 66 -2.08 3.27 2.86
C GLU A 66 -1.70 3.02 4.32
N LYS A 67 -2.35 2.05 4.97
CA LYS A 67 -2.00 1.63 6.33
C LYS A 67 -0.58 1.07 6.40
N GLY A 68 -0.16 0.29 5.40
CA GLY A 68 1.20 -0.22 5.28
C GLY A 68 2.23 0.92 5.20
N LEU A 69 1.96 1.94 4.37
CA LEU A 69 2.81 3.12 4.26
C LEU A 69 2.95 3.87 5.59
N GLN A 70 1.86 4.05 6.33
CA GLN A 70 1.91 4.68 7.66
C GLN A 70 2.80 3.90 8.64
N GLN A 71 2.72 2.57 8.62
CA GLN A 71 3.55 1.72 9.47
C GLN A 71 5.04 1.79 9.09
N ILE A 72 5.33 1.78 7.79
CA ILE A 72 6.70 1.93 7.27
C ILE A 72 7.27 3.31 7.63
N ALA A 73 6.49 4.38 7.46
CA ALA A 73 6.91 5.73 7.85
C ALA A 73 7.24 5.82 9.34
N ALA A 74 6.40 5.24 10.21
CA ALA A 74 6.66 5.18 11.64
C ALA A 74 7.92 4.35 11.98
N ALA A 75 8.15 3.23 11.28
CA ALA A 75 9.35 2.42 11.43
C ALA A 75 10.62 3.20 11.03
N LEU A 76 10.59 3.90 9.89
CA LEU A 76 11.68 4.75 9.44
C LEU A 76 11.97 5.90 10.41
N GLN A 77 10.94 6.50 11.01
CA GLN A 77 11.11 7.51 12.05
C GLN A 77 11.80 6.96 13.30
N ARG A 78 11.42 5.77 13.77
CA ARG A 78 12.10 5.11 14.90
C ARG A 78 13.55 4.78 14.57
N ILE A 79 13.84 4.37 13.33
CA ILE A 79 15.22 4.15 12.87
C ILE A 79 16.02 5.46 12.93
N ALA A 80 15.41 6.58 12.55
CA ALA A 80 16.05 7.89 12.59
C ALA A 80 16.27 8.40 14.02
N SER A 81 15.38 8.09 14.97
CA SER A 81 15.55 8.46 16.38
C SER A 81 16.49 7.53 17.15
N GLY A 82 16.85 6.37 16.58
CA GLY A 82 17.66 5.36 17.23
C GLY A 82 16.87 4.41 18.14
N ASP A 83 15.53 4.52 18.16
CA ASP A 83 14.63 3.71 19.00
C ASP A 83 14.08 2.47 18.26
N TYR A 84 14.76 2.03 17.20
CA TYR A 84 14.32 0.91 16.38
C TYR A 84 14.98 -0.39 16.83
N GLY A 85 14.25 -1.17 17.64
CA GLY A 85 14.69 -2.49 18.13
C GLY A 85 14.05 -2.82 19.46
#